data_AF-B0E2K3-F1
#
_entry.id   AF-B0E2K3-F1
#
_cell.length_a   1.000
_cell.length_b   1.000
_cell.length_c   1.000
_cell.angle_alpha   90.00
_cell.angle_beta   90.00
_cell.angle_gamma   90.00
#
_symmetry.space_group_name_H-M   'P 1'
#
loop_
_entity.id
_entity.type
_entity.pdbx_description
1 polymer ?
#
loop_
_entity_poly.entity_id
_entity_poly.type
_entity_poly.pdbx_seq_one_letter_code
_entity_poly.pdbx_strand_id
1 'polypeptide(L)'
;MLYEHYGLIRPVPIPQSLSEFSWKDGQRFGRWLGLDTDGKPEVRRQFEASDIARLSLQFVKLLIAGKCPSSDCWDLSPSNHESLVFSKRLKSVSLSFFKQIQANHRWIFVFDFKSEATVHWKLAVTTAADVLLVCRLDPRYREADIACFLIERGVPFRTLVWKSIMSNPPPSMPIIYQLPSRGPHYVFSKRDFDSYIHLREILVRQPRIRAALLRGGCHGG
;
A
#
# COMPACT_ATOMS: atom_id res chain seq x y z
N MET A 1 -5.55 -14.13 -1.22
CA MET A 1 -4.95 -14.29 -2.57
C MET A 1 -5.94 -14.08 -3.72
N LEU A 2 -6.92 -14.97 -3.98
CA LEU A 2 -7.86 -14.79 -5.11
C LEU A 2 -8.85 -13.64 -4.92
N TYR A 3 -9.41 -13.49 -3.72
CA TYR A 3 -10.24 -12.33 -3.36
C TYR A 3 -9.44 -11.02 -3.46
N GLU A 4 -8.28 -10.94 -2.82
CA GLU A 4 -7.47 -9.70 -2.75
C GLU A 4 -6.85 -9.27 -4.09
N HIS A 5 -6.45 -10.24 -4.93
CA HIS A 5 -5.79 -9.92 -6.19
C HIS A 5 -6.75 -9.97 -7.37
N TYR A 6 -7.71 -10.88 -7.37
CA TYR A 6 -8.59 -11.13 -8.50
C TYR A 6 -10.06 -10.87 -8.19
N GLY A 7 -10.44 -10.41 -7.00
CA GLY A 7 -11.84 -10.00 -6.72
C GLY A 7 -12.84 -11.14 -6.67
N LEU A 8 -12.38 -12.38 -6.42
CA LEU A 8 -13.28 -13.51 -6.25
C LEU A 8 -14.11 -13.31 -4.98
N ILE A 9 -15.41 -13.05 -5.13
CA ILE A 9 -16.38 -13.15 -4.04
C ILE A 9 -16.97 -14.56 -4.02
N ARG A 10 -17.34 -15.04 -2.84
CA ARG A 10 -18.22 -16.20 -2.73
C ARG A 10 -19.65 -15.80 -3.12
N PRO A 11 -20.21 -16.30 -4.22
CA PRO A 11 -21.60 -16.04 -4.60
C PRO A 11 -22.57 -16.57 -3.53
N VAL A 12 -23.64 -15.82 -3.29
CA VAL A 12 -24.76 -16.22 -2.44
C VAL A 12 -26.06 -16.09 -3.25
N PRO A 13 -26.75 -17.19 -3.56
CA PRO A 13 -26.47 -18.59 -3.20
C PRO A 13 -25.30 -19.21 -4.00
N ILE A 14 -24.72 -20.28 -3.47
CA ILE A 14 -23.65 -21.02 -4.16
C ILE A 14 -24.22 -21.67 -5.44
N PRO A 15 -23.62 -21.45 -6.62
CA PRO A 15 -24.05 -22.05 -7.87
C PRO A 15 -24.10 -23.58 -7.76
N GLN A 16 -25.21 -24.18 -8.19
CA GLN A 16 -25.40 -25.64 -8.13
C GLN A 16 -24.59 -26.38 -9.22
N SER A 17 -24.19 -25.69 -10.30
CA SER A 17 -23.46 -26.26 -11.44
C SER A 17 -21.94 -26.01 -11.35
N LEU A 18 -21.31 -26.46 -10.26
CA LEU A 18 -19.85 -26.38 -10.14
C LEU A 18 -19.19 -27.46 -11.00
N SER A 19 -18.17 -27.06 -11.77
CA SER A 19 -17.42 -28.00 -12.61
C SER A 19 -16.72 -29.06 -11.75
N GLU A 20 -16.73 -30.31 -12.22
CA GLU A 20 -16.01 -31.39 -11.54
C GLU A 20 -14.51 -31.12 -11.46
N PHE A 21 -13.95 -31.50 -10.31
CA PHE A 21 -12.56 -31.28 -9.98
C PHE A 21 -11.69 -32.37 -10.64
N SER A 22 -11.11 -32.08 -11.81
CA SER A 22 -10.15 -33.00 -12.45
C SER A 22 -8.86 -33.05 -11.65
N TRP A 23 -8.32 -34.26 -11.42
CA TRP A 23 -7.05 -34.47 -10.72
C TRP A 23 -5.90 -33.62 -11.28
N LYS A 24 -5.82 -33.50 -12.63
CA LYS A 24 -4.78 -32.70 -13.30
C LYS A 24 -4.93 -31.20 -13.03
N ASP A 25 -6.17 -30.73 -12.98
CA ASP A 25 -6.48 -29.32 -12.69
C ASP A 25 -6.20 -29.00 -11.22
N GLY A 26 -6.56 -29.93 -10.32
CA GLY A 26 -6.27 -29.84 -8.90
C GLY A 26 -4.79 -29.80 -8.57
N GLN A 27 -3.97 -30.60 -9.25
CA GLN A 27 -2.52 -30.58 -9.04
C GLN A 27 -1.89 -29.25 -9.47
N ARG A 28 -2.28 -28.72 -10.64
CA ARG A 28 -1.79 -27.41 -11.11
C ARG A 28 -2.26 -26.27 -10.21
N PHE A 29 -3.53 -26.31 -9.81
CA PHE A 29 -4.12 -25.30 -8.96
C PHE A 29 -3.54 -25.34 -7.53
N GLY A 30 -3.35 -26.53 -6.98
CA GLY A 30 -2.67 -26.75 -5.69
C GLY A 30 -1.23 -26.22 -5.69
N ARG A 31 -0.47 -26.45 -6.78
CA ARG A 31 0.85 -25.83 -6.96
C ARG A 31 0.79 -24.32 -6.96
N TRP A 32 -0.16 -23.75 -7.68
CA TRP A 32 -0.32 -22.29 -7.78
C TRP A 32 -0.67 -21.65 -6.44
N LEU A 33 -1.44 -22.35 -5.60
CA LEU A 33 -1.77 -21.95 -4.24
C LEU A 33 -0.69 -22.28 -3.21
N GLY A 34 0.40 -22.95 -3.59
CA GLY A 34 1.45 -23.41 -2.67
C GLY A 34 1.04 -24.58 -1.77
N LEU A 35 -0.08 -25.24 -2.08
CA LEU A 35 -0.61 -26.41 -1.36
C LEU A 35 0.09 -27.73 -1.76
N ASP A 36 1.02 -27.68 -2.72
CA ASP A 36 1.84 -28.83 -3.16
C ASP A 36 3.15 -28.93 -2.36
N THR A 37 3.24 -28.28 -1.20
CA THR A 37 4.39 -28.43 -0.29
C THR A 37 4.26 -29.76 0.47
N ASP A 38 5.32 -30.57 0.44
CA ASP A 38 5.43 -31.97 0.90
C ASP A 38 5.00 -32.27 2.35
N GLY A 39 4.45 -31.31 3.09
CA GLY A 39 4.16 -31.44 4.52
C GLY A 39 2.75 -31.89 4.91
N LYS A 40 1.71 -31.67 4.10
CA LYS A 40 0.30 -31.82 4.57
C LYS A 40 -0.74 -32.16 3.46
N PRO A 41 -0.78 -33.41 2.96
CA PRO A 41 -1.73 -33.82 1.90
C PRO A 41 -3.21 -33.77 2.33
N GLU A 42 -3.50 -33.82 3.63
CA GLU A 42 -4.86 -33.75 4.18
C GLU A 42 -5.48 -32.37 4.02
N VAL A 43 -4.69 -31.30 4.19
CA VAL A 43 -5.16 -29.91 4.01
C VAL A 43 -5.55 -29.68 2.55
N ARG A 44 -4.78 -30.26 1.62
CA ARG A 44 -5.10 -30.23 0.20
C ARG A 44 -6.41 -30.96 -0.08
N ARG A 45 -6.59 -32.19 0.40
CA ARG A 45 -7.85 -32.93 0.21
C ARG A 45 -9.07 -32.21 0.79
N GLN A 46 -8.93 -31.60 1.97
CA GLN A 46 -10.00 -30.79 2.59
C GLN A 46 -10.34 -29.56 1.75
N PHE A 47 -9.32 -28.87 1.22
CA PHE A 47 -9.52 -27.74 0.34
C PHE A 47 -10.22 -28.18 -0.96
N GLU A 48 -9.72 -29.21 -1.64
CA GLU A 48 -10.29 -29.73 -2.89
C GLU A 48 -11.75 -30.21 -2.73
N ALA A 49 -12.12 -30.71 -1.55
CA ALA A 49 -13.50 -31.09 -1.22
C ALA A 49 -14.44 -29.89 -0.99
N SER A 50 -13.91 -28.69 -0.77
CA SER A 50 -14.70 -27.49 -0.47
C SER A 50 -15.32 -26.86 -1.72
N ASP A 51 -16.51 -26.26 -1.56
CA ASP A 51 -17.16 -25.50 -2.64
C ASP A 51 -16.32 -24.30 -3.08
N ILE A 52 -15.55 -23.73 -2.15
CA ILE A 52 -14.64 -22.60 -2.42
C ILE A 52 -13.54 -23.02 -3.40
N ALA A 53 -12.99 -24.23 -3.29
CA ALA A 53 -11.99 -24.70 -4.24
C ALA A 53 -12.56 -24.91 -5.63
N ARG A 54 -13.78 -25.46 -5.74
CA ARG A 54 -14.46 -25.64 -7.04
C ARG A 54 -14.78 -24.29 -7.68
N LEU A 55 -15.30 -23.34 -6.91
CA LEU A 55 -15.54 -21.96 -7.35
C LEU A 55 -14.25 -21.29 -7.83
N SER A 56 -13.19 -21.39 -7.03
CA SER A 56 -11.89 -20.81 -7.35
C SER A 56 -11.29 -21.43 -8.61
N LEU A 57 -11.42 -22.74 -8.80
CA LEU A 57 -10.93 -23.43 -9.99
C LEU A 57 -11.73 -23.02 -11.24
N GLN A 58 -13.06 -22.96 -11.15
CA GLN A 58 -13.92 -22.52 -12.24
C GLN A 58 -13.60 -21.09 -12.64
N PHE A 59 -13.43 -20.23 -11.65
CA PHE A 59 -13.02 -18.84 -11.83
C PHE A 59 -11.69 -18.70 -12.57
N VAL A 60 -10.66 -19.44 -12.14
CA VAL A 60 -9.35 -19.44 -12.79
C VAL A 60 -9.45 -19.99 -14.22
N LYS A 61 -10.26 -21.03 -14.46
CA LYS A 61 -10.50 -21.55 -15.82
C LYS A 61 -11.15 -20.51 -16.73
N LEU A 62 -12.11 -19.73 -16.22
CA LEU A 62 -12.74 -18.64 -16.97
C LEU A 62 -11.73 -17.54 -17.30
N LEU A 63 -10.89 -17.15 -16.34
CA LEU A 63 -9.81 -16.18 -16.56
C LEU A 63 -8.81 -16.66 -17.62
N ILE A 64 -8.36 -17.92 -17.55
CA ILE A 64 -7.44 -18.50 -18.53
C ILE A 64 -8.08 -18.54 -19.92
N ALA A 65 -9.37 -18.83 -20.00
CA ALA A 65 -10.13 -18.84 -21.25
C ALA A 65 -10.46 -17.43 -21.78
N GLY A 66 -10.06 -16.37 -21.08
CA GLY A 66 -10.38 -14.98 -21.44
C GLY A 66 -11.88 -14.66 -21.35
N LYS A 67 -12.64 -15.42 -20.56
CA LYS A 67 -14.09 -15.23 -20.36
C LYS A 67 -14.34 -14.47 -19.06
N CYS A 68 -15.34 -13.60 -19.06
CA CYS A 68 -15.75 -12.88 -17.86
C CYS A 68 -16.46 -13.83 -16.88
N PRO A 69 -16.07 -13.87 -15.60
CA PRO A 69 -16.87 -14.51 -14.56
C PRO A 69 -18.22 -13.79 -14.39
N SER A 70 -19.23 -14.49 -13.85
CA SER A 70 -20.50 -13.84 -13.45
C SER A 70 -20.23 -12.74 -12.42
N SER A 71 -21.01 -11.65 -12.48
CA SER A 71 -21.00 -10.56 -11.49
C SER A 71 -21.22 -11.06 -10.06
N ASP A 72 -21.90 -12.18 -9.89
CA ASP A 72 -22.22 -12.76 -8.57
C ASP A 72 -20.99 -13.35 -7.87
N CYS A 73 -19.92 -13.63 -8.62
CA CYS A 73 -18.67 -14.21 -8.12
C CYS A 73 -17.53 -13.18 -8.10
N TRP A 74 -17.80 -11.88 -8.34
CA TRP A 74 -16.80 -10.88 -8.68
C TRP A 74 -17.15 -9.47 -8.16
N ASP A 75 -16.32 -8.88 -7.28
CA ASP A 75 -16.56 -7.53 -6.69
C ASP A 75 -15.74 -6.42 -7.33
N LEU A 76 -14.74 -6.75 -8.13
CA LEU A 76 -13.87 -5.74 -8.72
C LEU A 76 -14.49 -5.16 -9.99
N SER A 77 -14.00 -4.00 -10.44
CA SER A 77 -14.53 -3.29 -11.63
C SER A 77 -14.73 -4.25 -12.82
N PRO A 78 -15.77 -4.05 -13.67
CA PRO A 78 -16.05 -4.93 -14.81
C PRO A 78 -14.85 -5.20 -15.73
N SER A 79 -13.88 -4.29 -15.80
CA SER A 79 -12.67 -4.39 -16.63
C SER A 79 -11.47 -5.10 -15.96
N ASN A 80 -11.60 -5.53 -14.71
CA ASN A 80 -10.45 -6.01 -13.93
C ASN A 80 -10.01 -7.47 -14.23
N HIS A 81 -10.72 -8.17 -15.12
CA HIS A 81 -10.33 -9.50 -15.61
C HIS A 81 -9.30 -9.42 -16.76
N GLU A 82 -9.11 -8.23 -17.34
CA GLU A 82 -8.18 -8.04 -18.45
C GLU A 82 -6.72 -8.20 -18.01
N SER A 83 -5.91 -8.73 -18.93
CA SER A 83 -4.48 -8.87 -18.71
C SER A 83 -3.82 -7.51 -18.46
N LEU A 84 -3.10 -7.39 -17.35
CA LEU A 84 -2.36 -6.17 -17.02
C LEU A 84 -1.15 -5.93 -17.94
N VAL A 85 -0.82 -6.86 -18.83
CA VAL A 85 0.31 -6.76 -19.78
C VAL A 85 0.27 -5.47 -20.60
N PHE A 86 -0.94 -4.98 -20.92
CA PHE A 86 -1.13 -3.74 -21.66
C PHE A 86 -1.61 -2.56 -20.81
N SER A 87 -1.71 -2.73 -19.48
CA SER A 87 -2.17 -1.67 -18.59
C SER A 87 -1.25 -0.46 -18.66
N LYS A 88 -1.83 0.71 -18.97
CA LYS A 88 -1.12 2.00 -18.93
C LYS A 88 -0.49 2.24 -17.56
N ARG A 89 -1.20 1.87 -16.48
CA ARG A 89 -0.71 2.01 -15.12
C ARG A 89 0.50 1.12 -14.86
N LEU A 90 0.49 -0.13 -15.32
CA LEU A 90 1.66 -1.00 -15.14
C LEU A 90 2.89 -0.45 -15.87
N LYS A 91 2.71 0.11 -17.08
CA LYS A 91 3.78 0.78 -17.84
C LYS A 91 4.31 2.06 -17.16
N SER A 92 3.51 2.68 -16.30
CA SER A 92 3.90 3.86 -15.53
C SER A 92 4.71 3.53 -14.27
N VAL A 93 4.83 2.24 -13.91
CA VAL A 93 5.58 1.82 -12.73
C VAL A 93 7.07 1.74 -13.03
N SER A 94 7.86 2.38 -12.19
CA SER A 94 9.31 2.28 -12.19
C SER A 94 9.80 1.76 -10.84
N LEU A 95 10.78 0.85 -10.88
CA LEU A 95 11.45 0.40 -9.67
C LEU A 95 12.54 1.41 -9.31
N SER A 96 12.44 2.02 -8.14
CA SER A 96 13.40 3.02 -7.66
C SER A 96 14.10 2.55 -6.39
N PHE A 97 15.41 2.74 -6.34
CA PHE A 97 16.21 2.46 -5.16
C PHE A 97 16.25 3.69 -4.26
N PHE A 98 15.79 3.55 -3.01
CA PHE A 98 15.82 4.62 -2.03
C PHE A 98 16.88 4.35 -0.97
N LYS A 99 18.00 5.07 -1.05
CA LYS A 99 19.19 4.90 -0.21
C LYS A 99 18.97 5.27 1.27
N GLN A 100 17.88 5.98 1.59
CA GLN A 100 17.71 6.60 2.91
C GLN A 100 16.28 6.50 3.43
N ILE A 101 15.74 5.29 3.50
CA ILE A 101 14.57 5.01 4.34
C ILE A 101 15.08 4.27 5.57
N GLN A 102 15.31 5.01 6.65
CA GLN A 102 15.54 4.49 8.01
C GLN A 102 16.35 3.18 8.08
N ALA A 103 17.65 3.27 7.76
CA ALA A 103 18.63 2.19 7.92
C ALA A 103 18.38 0.88 7.16
N ASN A 104 17.31 0.77 6.36
CA ASN A 104 17.05 -0.41 5.55
C ASN A 104 16.91 0.00 4.07
N HIS A 105 17.90 -0.38 3.26
CA HIS A 105 17.85 -0.19 1.82
C HIS A 105 16.68 -0.99 1.26
N ARG A 106 15.63 -0.29 0.80
CA ARG A 106 14.43 -0.93 0.29
C ARG A 106 14.06 -0.37 -1.07
N TRP A 107 13.84 -1.29 -2.00
CA TRP A 107 13.25 -0.98 -3.29
C TRP A 107 11.81 -0.49 -3.08
N ILE A 108 11.43 0.55 -3.83
CA ILE A 108 10.06 1.05 -3.88
C ILE A 108 9.58 1.10 -5.33
N PHE A 109 8.30 0.87 -5.53
CA PHE A 109 7.65 0.98 -6.83
C PHE A 109 7.01 2.35 -6.93
N VAL A 110 7.41 3.14 -7.92
CA VAL A 110 6.95 4.51 -8.12
C VAL A 110 6.09 4.58 -9.38
N PHE A 111 4.86 5.04 -9.23
CA PHE A 111 3.97 5.34 -10.33
C PHE A 111 4.28 6.74 -10.88
N ASP A 112 4.69 6.77 -12.15
CA ASP A 112 5.01 7.99 -12.90
C ASP A 112 4.07 8.14 -14.09
N PHE A 113 2.97 8.87 -13.88
CA PHE A 113 1.96 9.14 -14.91
C PHE A 113 2.43 10.18 -15.95
N LYS A 114 3.65 10.73 -15.83
CA LYS A 114 4.27 11.65 -16.79
C LYS A 114 3.32 12.77 -17.23
N SER A 115 2.98 12.82 -18.52
CA SER A 115 2.11 13.84 -19.11
C SER A 115 0.63 13.71 -18.73
N GLU A 116 0.21 12.54 -18.23
CA GLU A 116 -1.15 12.32 -17.72
C GLU A 116 -1.27 12.69 -16.23
N ALA A 117 -0.17 13.14 -15.59
CA ALA A 117 -0.16 13.42 -14.17
C ALA A 117 -0.99 14.66 -13.81
N THR A 118 -1.82 14.55 -12.77
CA THR A 118 -2.68 15.63 -12.28
C THR A 118 -2.20 16.29 -11.00
N VAL A 119 -1.15 15.72 -10.40
CA VAL A 119 -0.56 16.17 -9.13
C VAL A 119 0.95 16.36 -9.26
N HIS A 120 1.52 17.20 -8.40
CA HIS A 120 2.97 17.48 -8.37
C HIS A 120 3.79 16.41 -7.63
N TRP A 121 3.12 15.43 -7.02
CA TRP A 121 3.75 14.33 -6.30
C TRP A 121 3.53 13.01 -7.04
N LYS A 122 4.42 12.03 -6.83
CA LYS A 122 4.30 10.67 -7.36
C LYS A 122 3.86 9.72 -6.26
N LEU A 123 3.03 8.75 -6.62
CA LEU A 123 2.61 7.69 -5.72
C LEU A 123 3.68 6.59 -5.68
N ALA A 124 4.04 6.13 -4.49
CA ALA A 124 4.96 5.01 -4.33
C ALA A 124 4.45 3.97 -3.34
N VAL A 125 4.62 2.70 -3.69
CA VAL A 125 4.24 1.54 -2.87
C VAL A 125 5.43 0.61 -2.65
N THR A 126 5.35 -0.26 -1.65
CA THR A 126 6.50 -1.07 -1.20
C THR A 126 6.48 -2.52 -1.65
N THR A 127 5.34 -3.04 -2.10
CA THR A 127 5.21 -4.45 -2.49
C THR A 127 4.66 -4.57 -3.91
N ALA A 128 4.99 -5.67 -4.59
CA ALA A 128 4.42 -5.98 -5.90
C ALA A 128 2.90 -6.24 -5.83
N ALA A 129 2.41 -6.73 -4.70
CA ALA A 129 0.97 -6.90 -4.46
C ALA A 129 0.22 -5.56 -4.52
N ASP A 130 0.75 -4.53 -3.86
CA ASP A 130 0.17 -3.18 -3.87
C ASP A 130 0.23 -2.56 -5.27
N VAL A 131 1.29 -2.84 -6.04
CA VAL A 131 1.39 -2.41 -7.44
C VAL A 131 0.26 -3.00 -8.26
N LEU A 132 0.04 -4.32 -8.15
CA LEU A 132 -1.02 -5.00 -8.88
C LEU A 132 -2.40 -4.47 -8.46
N LEU A 133 -2.61 -4.24 -7.16
CA LEU A 133 -3.84 -3.61 -6.66
C LEU A 133 -4.11 -2.27 -7.34
N VAL A 134 -3.13 -1.36 -7.38
CA VAL A 134 -3.27 -0.04 -8.03
C VAL A 134 -3.50 -0.17 -9.54
N CYS A 135 -2.81 -1.09 -10.21
CA CYS A 135 -2.97 -1.34 -11.64
C CYS A 135 -4.37 -1.85 -12.01
N ARG A 136 -5.07 -2.44 -11.04
CA ARG A 136 -6.40 -3.06 -11.18
C ARG A 136 -7.57 -2.14 -10.82
N LEU A 137 -7.30 -0.98 -10.22
CA LEU A 137 -8.36 0.00 -9.94
C LEU A 137 -8.99 0.51 -11.24
N ASP A 138 -10.19 1.05 -11.15
CA ASP A 138 -10.89 1.64 -12.29
C ASP A 138 -9.95 2.60 -13.05
N PRO A 139 -9.76 2.46 -14.38
CA PRO A 139 -8.85 3.29 -15.16
C PRO A 139 -9.09 4.81 -15.05
N ARG A 140 -10.30 5.23 -14.65
CA ARG A 140 -10.67 6.63 -14.43
C ARG A 140 -10.05 7.22 -13.17
N TYR A 141 -9.65 6.39 -12.22
CA TYR A 141 -9.06 6.84 -10.96
C TYR A 141 -7.73 7.53 -11.24
N ARG A 142 -7.61 8.76 -10.75
CA ARG A 142 -6.38 9.57 -10.81
C ARG A 142 -5.57 9.38 -9.53
N GLU A 143 -4.41 10.00 -9.46
CA GLU A 143 -3.46 9.79 -8.37
C GLU A 143 -4.06 10.07 -6.99
N ALA A 144 -4.87 11.12 -6.87
CA ALA A 144 -5.58 11.46 -5.63
C ALA A 144 -6.63 10.40 -5.27
N ASP A 145 -7.43 9.93 -6.23
CA ASP A 145 -8.44 8.89 -6.01
C ASP A 145 -7.79 7.58 -5.58
N ILE A 146 -6.67 7.22 -6.22
CA ILE A 146 -5.85 6.06 -5.85
C ILE A 146 -5.33 6.23 -4.43
N ALA A 147 -4.79 7.39 -4.07
CA ALA A 147 -4.30 7.63 -2.71
C ALA A 147 -5.42 7.52 -1.67
N CYS A 148 -6.60 8.11 -1.92
CA CYS A 148 -7.77 7.97 -1.05
C CYS A 148 -8.17 6.50 -0.88
N PHE A 149 -8.24 5.75 -1.97
CA PHE A 149 -8.54 4.32 -1.93
C PHE A 149 -7.53 3.52 -1.10
N LEU A 150 -6.23 3.83 -1.21
CA LEU A 150 -5.19 3.19 -0.40
C LEU A 150 -5.32 3.55 1.09
N ILE A 151 -5.67 4.80 1.41
CA ILE A 151 -5.94 5.26 2.79
C ILE A 151 -7.11 4.49 3.39
N GLU A 152 -8.25 4.42 2.67
CA GLU A 152 -9.47 3.75 3.12
C GLU A 152 -9.24 2.27 3.45
N ARG A 153 -8.30 1.63 2.75
CA ARG A 153 -7.95 0.21 2.94
C ARG A 153 -6.74 -0.01 3.85
N GLY A 154 -6.18 1.05 4.42
CA GLY A 154 -5.00 0.97 5.28
C GLY A 154 -3.76 0.42 4.56
N VAL A 155 -3.68 0.56 3.23
CA VAL A 155 -2.56 0.07 2.43
C VAL A 155 -1.41 1.09 2.52
N PRO A 156 -0.21 0.69 3.00
CA PRO A 156 0.90 1.62 3.13
C PRO A 156 1.39 2.15 1.78
N PHE A 157 1.45 3.47 1.64
CA PHE A 157 2.03 4.13 0.47
C PHE A 157 2.79 5.40 0.86
N ARG A 158 3.46 6.02 -0.11
CA ARG A 158 4.22 7.25 0.05
C ARG A 158 3.92 8.20 -1.10
N THR A 159 3.93 9.50 -0.79
CA THR A 159 3.92 10.58 -1.78
C THR A 159 5.32 11.14 -1.92
N LEU A 160 5.87 11.14 -3.14
CA LEU A 160 7.21 11.61 -3.43
C LEU A 160 7.16 12.91 -4.24
N VAL A 161 7.98 13.90 -3.89
CA VAL A 161 8.13 15.14 -4.67
C VAL A 161 9.57 15.23 -5.15
N TRP A 162 9.78 15.71 -6.38
CA TRP A 162 11.12 15.93 -6.90
C TRP A 162 11.84 17.03 -6.12
N LYS A 163 13.09 16.75 -5.73
CA LYS A 163 13.94 17.71 -5.02
C LYS A 163 14.15 19.01 -5.81
N SER A 164 14.11 18.96 -7.14
CA SER A 164 14.22 20.15 -8.01
C SER A 164 13.04 21.12 -7.88
N ILE A 165 11.87 20.63 -7.47
CA ILE A 165 10.67 21.45 -7.21
C ILE A 165 10.71 22.01 -5.78
N MET A 166 11.49 21.39 -4.90
CA MET A 166 11.68 21.91 -3.55
C MET A 166 12.68 23.05 -3.59
N SER A 167 12.22 24.27 -3.29
CA SER A 167 13.12 25.36 -2.90
C SER A 167 14.06 24.81 -1.83
N ASN A 168 15.37 25.05 -1.98
CA ASN A 168 16.34 24.65 -0.96
C ASN A 168 15.80 25.10 0.40
N PRO A 169 15.70 24.20 1.39
CA PRO A 169 15.30 24.63 2.71
C PRO A 169 16.24 25.77 3.11
N PRO A 170 15.72 26.90 3.64
CA PRO A 170 16.57 27.99 4.07
C PRO A 170 17.67 27.38 4.96
N PRO A 171 18.94 27.84 4.82
CA PRO A 171 20.04 27.31 5.60
C PRO A 171 19.57 27.20 7.05
N SER A 172 19.70 26.00 7.62
CA SER A 172 19.29 25.72 8.99
C SER A 172 20.02 26.71 9.88
N MET A 173 19.37 27.82 10.23
CA MET A 173 19.90 28.75 11.23
C MET A 173 20.22 27.89 12.45
N PRO A 174 21.42 27.97 13.03
CA PRO A 174 21.70 27.32 14.28
C PRO A 174 20.71 27.92 15.28
N ILE A 175 19.76 27.10 15.74
CA ILE A 175 18.79 27.59 16.69
C ILE A 175 19.51 27.60 18.03
N ILE A 176 20.04 28.76 18.39
CA ILE A 176 20.52 29.04 19.74
C ILE A 176 19.27 29.19 20.59
N TYR A 177 18.72 28.07 21.06
CA TYR A 177 17.81 28.12 22.20
C TYR A 177 18.68 28.42 23.43
N GLN A 178 18.74 29.68 23.84
CA GLN A 178 19.08 29.96 25.24
C GLN A 178 17.93 29.39 26.07
N LEU A 179 18.06 28.12 26.44
CA LEU A 179 17.22 27.54 27.48
C LEU A 179 17.38 28.42 28.72
N PRO A 180 16.29 28.97 29.28
CA PRO A 180 16.38 29.77 30.48
C PRO A 180 17.03 28.93 31.58
N SER A 181 18.26 29.27 31.92
CA SER A 181 18.93 28.72 33.10
C SER A 181 18.22 29.27 34.33
N ARG A 182 17.66 28.38 35.16
CA ARG A 182 16.99 28.75 36.41
C ARG A 182 17.96 28.53 37.57
N GLY A 183 18.17 29.57 38.36
CA GLY A 183 19.01 29.48 39.56
C GLY A 183 18.39 28.60 40.66
N PRO A 184 19.20 28.22 41.67
CA PRO A 184 18.81 27.25 42.71
C PRO A 184 17.65 27.67 43.64
N HIS A 185 17.12 28.89 43.51
CA HIS A 185 15.98 29.40 44.30
C HIS A 185 14.87 30.00 43.42
N TYR A 186 14.83 29.64 42.14
CA TYR A 186 13.84 30.16 41.23
C TYR A 186 12.45 29.59 41.52
N VAL A 187 11.47 30.47 41.78
CA VAL A 187 10.06 30.09 41.91
C VAL A 187 9.37 30.23 40.57
N PHE A 188 8.81 29.13 40.08
CA PHE A 188 8.08 29.11 38.81
C PHE A 188 6.87 30.04 38.86
N SER A 189 6.75 30.89 37.83
CA SER A 189 5.71 31.90 37.72
C SER A 189 4.81 31.68 36.51
N LYS A 190 3.69 32.39 36.43
CA LYS A 190 2.84 32.39 35.23
C LYS A 190 3.61 32.80 33.96
N ARG A 191 4.56 33.73 34.08
CA ARG A 191 5.38 34.19 32.94
C ARG A 191 6.26 33.06 32.38
N ASP A 192 6.68 32.12 33.21
CA ASP A 192 7.41 30.93 32.75
C ASP A 192 6.55 30.01 31.90
N PHE A 193 5.29 29.84 32.31
CA PHE A 193 4.34 29.05 31.57
C PHE A 193 4.06 29.67 30.20
N ASP A 194 3.82 30.99 30.16
CA ASP A 194 3.59 31.71 28.91
C ASP A 194 4.81 31.62 27.98
N SER A 195 6.02 31.76 28.53
CA SER A 195 7.28 31.61 27.79
C SER A 195 7.48 30.18 27.27
N TYR A 196 7.10 29.16 28.06
CA TYR A 196 7.14 27.77 27.65
C TYR A 196 6.19 27.48 26.48
N ILE A 197 4.95 27.99 26.54
CA ILE A 197 3.97 27.83 25.46
C ILE A 197 4.49 28.47 24.17
N HIS A 198 5.04 29.69 24.25
CA HIS A 198 5.62 30.38 23.11
C HIS A 198 6.81 29.60 22.50
N LEU A 199 7.73 29.14 23.35
CA LEU A 199 8.89 28.34 22.91
C LEU A 199 8.43 27.03 22.25
N ARG A 200 7.45 26.34 22.84
CA ARG A 200 6.86 25.10 22.31
C ARG A 200 6.28 25.32 20.92
N GLU A 201 5.54 26.40 20.70
CA GLU A 201 4.99 26.72 19.37
C GLU A 201 6.10 26.92 18.34
N ILE A 202 7.17 27.62 18.69
CA ILE A 202 8.32 27.83 17.81
C ILE A 202 9.02 26.50 17.51
N LEU A 203 9.24 25.66 18.52
CA LEU A 203 9.86 24.34 18.39
C LEU A 203 9.04 23.40 17.50
N VAL A 204 7.72 23.33 17.69
CA VAL A 204 6.83 22.43 16.92
C VAL A 204 6.70 22.86 15.46
N ARG A 205 6.89 24.15 15.14
CA ARG A 205 6.93 24.62 13.75
C ARG A 205 8.16 24.11 12.99
N GLN A 206 9.17 23.58 13.68
CA GLN A 206 10.34 23.02 13.02
C GLN A 206 10.09 21.60 12.53
N PRO A 207 10.29 21.31 11.22
CA PRO A 207 10.02 20.00 10.66
C PRO A 207 10.75 18.85 11.36
N ARG A 208 11.98 19.09 11.85
CA ARG A 208 12.79 18.08 12.55
C ARG A 208 12.24 17.72 13.92
N ILE A 209 11.91 18.73 14.73
CA ILE A 209 11.35 18.52 16.07
C ILE A 209 9.95 17.94 15.97
N ARG A 210 9.13 18.42 15.02
CA ARG A 210 7.83 17.84 14.72
C ARG A 210 7.96 16.37 14.31
N ALA A 211 8.91 16.03 13.44
CA ALA A 211 9.17 14.65 13.05
C ALA A 211 9.65 13.79 14.23
N ALA A 212 10.46 14.33 15.15
CA ALA A 212 10.89 13.62 16.35
C ALA A 212 9.73 13.39 17.34
N LEU A 213 8.89 14.40 17.57
CA LEU A 213 7.69 14.30 18.40
C LEU A 213 6.70 13.28 17.83
N LEU A 214 6.46 13.31 16.51
CA LEU A 214 5.58 12.35 15.83
C LEU A 214 6.11 10.91 15.85
N ARG A 215 7.41 10.71 16.14
CA ARG A 215 8.04 9.39 16.29
C ARG A 215 8.11 8.90 17.75
N GLY A 216 7.48 9.60 18.69
CA GLY A 216 7.47 9.21 20.11
C GLY A 216 8.53 9.91 20.97
N GLY A 217 9.22 10.93 20.46
CA GLY A 217 10.09 11.82 21.24
C GLY A 217 11.54 11.90 20.76
N CYS A 218 12.23 12.97 21.19
CA CYS A 218 13.67 13.16 20.98
C CYS A 218 14.45 12.17 21.88
N HIS A 219 14.83 11.00 21.36
CA HIS A 219 15.95 10.27 21.94
C HIS A 219 17.24 10.97 21.52
N GLY A 220 17.85 11.68 22.46
CA GLY A 220 19.16 12.27 22.30
C GLY A 220 20.22 11.18 22.17
N GLY A 221 21.05 11.31 21.15
CA GLY A 221 22.41 10.78 21.09
C GLY A 221 23.35 11.97 20.94
#